data_AF-A0A853I500-F1
#
_entry.id   AF-A0A853I500-F1
#
_cell.length_a   1.000
_cell.length_b   1.000
_cell.length_c   1.000
_cell.angle_alpha   90.00
_cell.angle_beta   90.00
_cell.angle_gamma   90.00
#
_symmetry.space_group_name_H-M   'P 1'
#
loop_
_entity.id
_entity.type
_entity.pdbx_description
1 polymer ?
#
loop_
_entity_poly.entity_id
_entity_poly.type
_entity_poly.pdbx_seq_one_letter_code
_entity_poly.pdbx_strand_id
1 'polypeptide(L)'
;MKLKIINKLFFSVALGLTTLASTNIHANSDNNVYINSGDWIKQSGDFVTLDRSAKQVEFFVHYPQLRGGNCGIGLALNRRNSYTKIYQKLIKKITVSNIYPTDSETGELTPVSVSNKGATFAFNFDAQYYGTIVTISTKGSKTFGEVFDSLSAFDNVHALASAVSCKQLDTQK
;
A
#
# COMPACT_ATOMS: atom_id res chain seq x y z
N MET A 1 72.66 0.81 -17.95
CA MET A 1 72.17 2.21 -18.01
C MET A 1 70.69 2.21 -17.59
N LYS A 2 70.29 3.25 -16.84
CA LYS A 2 69.10 3.38 -15.97
C LYS A 2 67.72 3.30 -16.66
N LEU A 3 66.78 2.60 -15.98
CA LEU A 3 65.43 2.98 -15.50
C LEU A 3 64.45 3.76 -16.40
N LYS A 4 63.21 3.24 -16.57
CA LYS A 4 62.00 3.78 -15.91
C LYS A 4 60.75 2.90 -16.12
N ILE A 5 60.08 2.62 -15.00
CA ILE A 5 58.77 1.98 -14.86
C ILE A 5 57.67 3.05 -15.02
N ILE A 6 56.57 2.74 -15.69
CA ILE A 6 55.24 3.32 -15.37
C ILE A 6 54.17 2.22 -15.44
N ASN A 7 53.44 2.13 -14.33
CA ASN A 7 52.35 1.23 -13.99
C ASN A 7 51.03 1.74 -14.62
N LYS A 8 50.20 0.87 -15.23
CA LYS A 8 48.75 1.08 -15.32
C LYS A 8 48.00 -0.26 -15.29
N LEU A 9 47.35 -0.51 -14.16
CA LEU A 9 46.24 -1.44 -13.98
C LEU A 9 45.09 -1.08 -14.92
N PHE A 10 44.46 -2.08 -15.54
CA PHE A 10 43.05 -1.99 -15.92
C PHE A 10 42.35 -3.30 -15.55
N PHE A 11 41.35 -3.17 -14.68
CA PHE A 11 40.31 -4.14 -14.38
C PHE A 11 39.36 -4.23 -15.59
N SER A 12 39.08 -5.44 -16.09
CA SER A 12 37.90 -5.69 -16.92
C SER A 12 36.93 -6.60 -16.15
N VAL A 13 35.77 -6.02 -15.85
CA VAL A 13 34.64 -6.60 -15.14
C VAL A 13 33.95 -7.64 -16.04
N ALA A 14 33.67 -8.80 -15.48
CA ALA A 14 32.87 -9.84 -16.09
C ALA A 14 31.41 -9.38 -16.21
N LEU A 15 30.90 -9.27 -17.44
CA LEU A 15 29.48 -9.08 -17.74
C LEU A 15 28.76 -10.43 -17.57
N GLY A 16 28.22 -10.65 -16.39
CA GLY A 16 27.25 -11.71 -16.12
C GLY A 16 25.93 -11.39 -16.84
N LEU A 17 25.58 -12.22 -17.81
CA LEU A 17 24.33 -12.18 -18.55
C LEU A 17 23.19 -12.71 -17.63
N THR A 18 22.41 -11.83 -17.01
CA THR A 18 21.16 -12.22 -16.35
C THR A 18 19.99 -12.02 -17.31
N THR A 19 19.40 -13.13 -17.74
CA THR A 19 18.12 -13.19 -18.43
C THR A 19 17.01 -12.69 -17.50
N LEU A 20 16.57 -11.44 -17.68
CA LEU A 20 15.29 -10.97 -17.15
C LEU A 20 14.19 -11.56 -18.02
N ALA A 21 13.53 -12.60 -17.52
CA ALA A 21 12.28 -13.08 -18.10
C ALA A 21 11.20 -12.01 -17.86
N SER A 22 10.91 -11.22 -18.89
CA SER A 22 9.77 -10.31 -18.91
C SER A 22 8.48 -11.13 -19.01
N THR A 23 7.75 -11.28 -17.91
CA THR A 23 6.37 -11.79 -17.98
C THR A 23 5.49 -10.71 -18.58
N ASN A 24 5.03 -10.93 -19.81
CA ASN A 24 4.02 -10.12 -20.48
C ASN A 24 2.68 -10.23 -19.72
N ILE A 25 2.38 -9.26 -18.86
CA ILE A 25 1.03 -9.10 -18.30
C ILE A 25 0.17 -8.46 -19.39
N HIS A 26 -0.68 -9.27 -20.03
CA HIS A 26 -1.77 -8.77 -20.86
C HIS A 26 -2.80 -8.08 -19.96
N ALA A 27 -2.84 -6.75 -20.00
CA ALA A 27 -3.96 -5.98 -19.48
C ALA A 27 -5.08 -6.00 -20.52
N ASN A 28 -6.11 -6.81 -20.28
CA ASN A 28 -7.34 -6.72 -21.04
C ASN A 28 -8.15 -5.52 -20.51
N SER A 29 -8.35 -4.52 -21.36
CA SER A 29 -9.21 -3.37 -21.07
C SER A 29 -10.63 -3.69 -21.52
N ASP A 30 -11.49 -4.11 -20.59
CA ASP A 30 -12.93 -4.13 -20.82
C ASP A 30 -13.70 -3.61 -19.61
N ASN A 31 -14.68 -2.77 -19.93
CA ASN A 31 -15.47 -1.91 -19.06
C ASN A 31 -16.32 -2.67 -18.04
N ASN A 32 -15.75 -2.93 -16.87
CA ASN A 32 -16.39 -2.92 -15.54
C ASN A 32 -15.35 -3.42 -14.54
N VAL A 33 -14.44 -2.53 -14.12
CA VAL A 33 -13.33 -2.92 -13.25
C VAL A 33 -13.90 -3.31 -11.89
N TYR A 34 -13.99 -4.62 -11.64
CA TYR A 34 -14.26 -5.15 -10.32
C TYR A 34 -13.02 -4.95 -9.47
N ILE A 35 -12.88 -3.77 -8.87
CA ILE A 35 -11.69 -3.42 -8.09
C ILE A 35 -11.63 -4.33 -6.84
N ASN A 36 -10.72 -5.30 -6.85
CA ASN A 36 -10.29 -6.01 -5.65
C ASN A 36 -8.90 -5.51 -5.22
N SER A 37 -8.40 -5.97 -4.08
CA SER A 37 -7.08 -5.56 -3.59
C SER A 37 -5.92 -5.90 -4.51
N GLY A 38 -6.04 -6.95 -5.32
CA GLY A 38 -5.06 -7.28 -6.35
C GLY A 38 -4.97 -6.20 -7.43
N ASP A 39 -6.07 -5.52 -7.76
CA ASP A 39 -6.07 -4.43 -8.73
C ASP A 39 -5.48 -3.13 -8.17
N TRP A 40 -5.60 -2.90 -6.85
CA TRP A 40 -4.86 -1.83 -6.16
C TRP A 40 -3.36 -2.06 -6.28
N ILE A 41 -2.90 -3.23 -5.83
CA ILE A 41 -1.47 -3.60 -5.82
C ILE A 41 -0.88 -3.56 -7.23
N LYS A 42 -1.60 -4.06 -8.25
CA LYS A 42 -1.13 -4.04 -9.64
C LYS A 42 -0.94 -2.62 -10.19
N GLN A 43 -1.77 -1.66 -9.77
CA GLN A 43 -1.70 -0.29 -10.27
C GLN A 43 -0.72 0.57 -9.47
N SER A 44 -0.68 0.41 -8.15
CA SER A 44 0.12 1.27 -7.28
C SER A 44 1.52 0.72 -7.02
N GLY A 45 1.71 -0.60 -7.07
CA GLY A 45 2.97 -1.27 -6.73
C GLY A 45 3.28 -1.31 -5.23
N ASP A 46 2.69 -0.40 -4.45
CA ASP A 46 2.95 -0.24 -3.03
C ASP A 46 1.89 -0.98 -2.19
N PHE A 47 2.34 -1.87 -1.29
CA PHE A 47 1.49 -2.51 -0.30
C PHE A 47 2.26 -2.95 0.96
N VAL A 48 1.51 -3.18 2.03
CA VAL A 48 2.01 -3.72 3.29
C VAL A 48 0.99 -4.67 3.92
N THR A 49 1.45 -5.69 4.62
CA THR A 49 0.58 -6.56 5.43
C THR A 49 0.50 -6.03 6.86
N LEU A 50 -0.68 -6.09 7.47
CA LEU A 50 -0.84 -5.75 8.88
C LEU A 50 -0.37 -6.95 9.72
N ASP A 51 0.86 -6.86 10.24
CA ASP A 51 1.44 -7.89 11.10
C ASP A 51 0.59 -8.09 12.36
N ARG A 52 0.17 -9.33 12.59
CA ARG A 52 -0.69 -9.70 13.72
C ARG A 52 -0.08 -9.38 15.08
N SER A 53 1.25 -9.34 15.18
CA SER A 53 1.97 -9.03 16.42
C SER A 53 2.09 -7.53 16.68
N ALA A 54 1.93 -6.70 15.64
CA ALA A 54 2.07 -5.27 15.72
C ALA A 54 0.78 -4.58 16.18
N LYS A 55 0.93 -3.36 16.70
CA LYS A 55 -0.19 -2.43 16.99
C LYS A 55 -0.28 -1.29 15.98
N GLN A 56 0.78 -1.13 15.19
CA GLN A 56 0.94 -0.07 14.22
C GLN A 56 1.77 -0.59 13.05
N VAL A 57 1.42 -0.14 11.86
CA VAL A 57 2.20 -0.29 10.63
C VAL A 57 2.31 1.08 9.98
N GLU A 58 3.51 1.39 9.50
CA GLU A 58 3.78 2.57 8.70
C GLU A 58 4.12 2.15 7.28
N PHE A 59 3.66 2.95 6.33
CA PHE A 59 3.76 2.63 4.92
C PHE A 59 3.87 3.92 4.11
N PHE A 60 4.97 4.06 3.39
CA PHE A 60 5.21 5.21 2.54
C PHE A 60 4.45 5.05 1.22
N VAL A 61 3.63 6.02 0.87
CA VAL A 61 2.90 6.07 -0.40
C VAL A 61 3.51 7.16 -1.27
N HIS A 62 4.06 6.74 -2.41
CA HIS A 62 4.60 7.69 -3.38
C HIS A 62 3.46 8.34 -4.17
N TYR A 63 3.54 9.67 -4.30
CA TYR A 63 2.78 10.46 -5.26
C TYR A 63 3.54 10.58 -6.58
N PRO A 64 3.13 9.90 -7.66
CA PRO A 64 3.57 10.32 -8.98
C PRO A 64 2.85 11.63 -9.29
N GLN A 65 3.58 12.73 -9.16
CA GLN A 65 3.03 14.07 -9.23
C GLN A 65 2.26 14.29 -10.54
N LEU A 66 1.03 14.80 -10.42
CA LEU A 66 0.17 15.32 -11.49
C LEU A 66 -0.49 14.24 -12.39
N ARG A 67 -1.78 13.99 -12.10
CA ARG A 67 -2.81 13.40 -13.01
C ARG A 67 -2.84 11.88 -13.22
N GLY A 68 -2.37 11.07 -12.26
CA GLY A 68 -2.60 9.62 -12.36
C GLY A 68 -2.19 8.76 -11.16
N GLY A 69 -1.84 9.39 -10.04
CA GLY A 69 -1.19 8.71 -8.93
C GLY A 69 -2.10 8.08 -7.89
N ASN A 70 -1.42 7.61 -6.84
CA ASN A 70 -2.03 7.13 -5.60
C ASN A 70 -2.70 8.28 -4.87
N CYS A 71 -3.99 8.16 -4.60
CA CYS A 71 -4.82 9.20 -4.00
C CYS A 71 -5.45 8.79 -2.68
N GLY A 72 -5.10 7.61 -2.21
CA GLY A 72 -5.59 7.08 -0.96
C GLY A 72 -4.93 5.76 -0.60
N ILE A 73 -5.46 5.16 0.46
CA ILE A 73 -5.10 3.83 0.91
C ILE A 73 -6.34 2.94 0.94
N GLY A 74 -6.18 1.69 0.56
CA GLY A 74 -7.19 0.65 0.60
C GLY A 74 -6.79 -0.45 1.56
N LEU A 75 -7.70 -0.84 2.44
CA LEU A 75 -7.60 -1.98 3.33
C LEU A 75 -8.41 -3.14 2.79
N ALA A 76 -7.77 -4.29 2.65
CA ALA A 76 -8.43 -5.51 2.21
C ALA A 76 -8.13 -6.68 3.14
N LEU A 77 -9.16 -7.47 3.37
CA LEU A 77 -9.10 -8.73 4.10
C LEU A 77 -8.98 -9.90 3.13
N ASN A 78 -8.42 -11.00 3.62
CA ASN A 78 -8.41 -12.27 2.89
C ASN A 78 -9.82 -12.69 2.47
N ARG A 79 -9.94 -13.32 1.28
CA ARG A 79 -11.22 -13.60 0.58
C ARG A 79 -12.34 -14.17 1.47
N ARG A 80 -12.00 -15.06 2.41
CA ARG A 80 -12.96 -15.69 3.33
C ARG A 80 -13.59 -14.73 4.34
N ASN A 81 -12.99 -13.55 4.55
CA ASN A 81 -13.42 -12.54 5.51
C ASN A 81 -13.84 -11.22 4.84
N SER A 82 -13.85 -11.16 3.50
CA SER A 82 -14.17 -9.96 2.71
C SER A 82 -15.68 -9.66 2.68
N TYR A 83 -16.29 -9.47 3.85
CA TYR A 83 -17.69 -9.06 3.99
C TYR A 83 -17.77 -7.62 4.50
N THR A 84 -18.67 -6.81 3.96
CA THR A 84 -18.87 -5.41 4.37
C THR A 84 -18.99 -5.25 5.89
N LYS A 85 -19.76 -6.13 6.55
CA LYS A 85 -19.91 -6.12 8.02
C LYS A 85 -18.60 -6.29 8.80
N ILE A 86 -17.64 -7.02 8.24
CA ILE A 86 -16.34 -7.28 8.87
C ILE A 86 -15.45 -6.04 8.71
N TYR A 87 -15.43 -5.41 7.53
CA TYR A 87 -14.76 -4.13 7.33
C TYR A 87 -15.33 -3.03 8.23
N GLN A 88 -16.66 -2.94 8.36
CA GLN A 88 -17.31 -2.00 9.28
C GLN A 88 -16.91 -2.20 10.74
N LYS A 89 -16.69 -3.45 11.17
CA LYS A 89 -16.15 -3.74 12.52
C LYS A 89 -14.68 -3.38 12.63
N LEU A 90 -13.87 -3.64 11.59
CA LEU A 90 -12.45 -3.33 11.55
C LEU A 90 -12.21 -1.83 11.70
N ILE A 91 -12.85 -0.98 10.87
CA ILE A 91 -12.64 0.48 10.89
C ILE A 91 -13.01 1.14 12.23
N LYS A 92 -13.86 0.50 13.04
CA LYS A 92 -14.19 0.97 14.39
C LYS A 92 -13.08 0.68 15.41
N LYS A 93 -12.15 -0.21 15.07
CA LYS A 93 -11.08 -0.71 15.95
C LYS A 93 -9.69 -0.28 15.50
N ILE A 94 -9.57 0.42 14.37
CA ILE A 94 -8.31 0.97 13.88
C ILE A 94 -8.45 2.46 13.63
N THR A 95 -7.32 3.13 13.58
CA THR A 95 -7.15 4.49 13.07
C THR A 95 -6.27 4.39 11.83
N VAL A 96 -6.64 5.13 10.78
CA VAL A 96 -5.81 5.33 9.60
C VAL A 96 -5.49 6.81 9.58
N SER A 97 -4.21 7.16 9.62
CA SER A 97 -3.76 8.54 9.54
C SER A 97 -2.68 8.69 8.49
N ASN A 98 -2.46 9.93 8.07
CA ASN A 98 -1.36 10.26 7.19
C ASN A 98 -0.59 11.47 7.71
N ILE A 99 0.72 11.44 7.47
CA ILE A 99 1.64 12.56 7.72
C ILE A 99 2.29 12.89 6.38
N TYR A 100 2.36 14.18 6.07
CA TYR A 100 3.13 14.63 4.92
C TYR A 100 4.57 14.87 5.35
N PRO A 101 5.61 14.40 4.64
CA PRO A 101 6.99 14.47 5.10
C PRO A 101 7.51 15.88 5.42
N THR A 102 6.89 16.92 4.85
CA THR A 102 7.23 18.33 5.10
C THR A 102 6.42 18.96 6.23
N ASP A 103 5.36 18.30 6.68
CA ASP A 103 4.40 18.84 7.64
C ASP A 103 4.35 17.95 8.88
N SER A 104 4.40 18.57 10.06
CA SER A 104 4.21 17.85 11.33
C SER A 104 2.75 17.52 11.62
N GLU A 105 1.81 17.92 10.76
CA GLU A 105 0.39 17.70 10.96
C GLU A 105 0.00 16.29 10.52
N THR A 106 -0.55 15.55 11.48
CA THR A 106 -1.10 14.20 11.26
C THR A 106 -2.61 14.32 11.11
N GLY A 107 -3.15 13.89 9.98
CA GLY A 107 -4.60 13.85 9.75
C GLY A 107 -5.16 12.44 9.93
N GLU A 108 -6.18 12.25 10.76
CA GLU A 108 -6.97 11.00 10.74
C GLU A 108 -7.84 10.99 9.48
N LEU A 109 -7.72 9.92 8.70
CA LEU A 109 -8.49 9.71 7.48
C LEU A 109 -9.82 9.04 7.81
N THR A 110 -10.90 9.57 7.24
CA THR A 110 -12.20 8.91 7.26
C THR A 110 -12.35 7.98 6.06
N PRO A 111 -12.99 6.81 6.22
CA PRO A 111 -13.21 5.91 5.11
C PRO A 111 -14.21 6.54 4.13
N VAL A 112 -13.85 6.59 2.84
CA VAL A 112 -14.71 7.08 1.77
C VAL A 112 -15.63 6.00 1.22
N SER A 113 -15.22 4.74 1.27
CA SER A 113 -16.05 3.59 0.88
C SER A 113 -15.75 2.38 1.76
N VAL A 114 -16.79 1.62 2.09
CA VAL A 114 -16.70 0.38 2.88
C VAL A 114 -17.62 -0.67 2.25
N SER A 115 -17.04 -1.69 1.64
CA SER A 115 -17.78 -2.75 0.94
C SER A 115 -17.11 -4.12 1.12
N ASN A 116 -17.64 -5.14 0.47
CA ASN A 116 -17.00 -6.46 0.41
C ASN A 116 -15.67 -6.44 -0.35
N LYS A 117 -15.41 -5.42 -1.18
CA LYS A 117 -14.14 -5.24 -1.89
C LYS A 117 -13.03 -4.68 -1.00
N GLY A 118 -13.39 -4.02 0.10
CA GLY A 118 -12.44 -3.38 1.00
C GLY A 118 -12.99 -2.11 1.63
N ALA A 119 -12.13 -1.47 2.43
CA ALA A 119 -12.35 -0.11 2.93
C ALA A 119 -11.30 0.83 2.32
N THR A 120 -11.72 1.94 1.73
CA THR A 120 -10.81 2.92 1.11
C THR A 120 -10.87 4.25 1.85
N PHE A 121 -9.75 4.96 1.86
CA PHE A 121 -9.55 6.24 2.53
C PHE A 121 -8.87 7.17 1.54
N ALA A 122 -9.43 8.35 1.30
CA ALA A 122 -8.84 9.34 0.41
C ALA A 122 -7.88 10.24 1.19
N PHE A 123 -6.77 10.61 0.57
CA PHE A 123 -5.91 11.66 1.11
C PHE A 123 -6.54 13.03 0.93
N ASN A 124 -6.26 13.97 1.84
CA ASN A 124 -6.68 15.36 1.66
C ASN A 124 -5.63 16.13 0.86
N PHE A 125 -6.05 16.68 -0.28
CA PHE A 125 -5.18 17.19 -1.33
C PHE A 125 -4.94 18.69 -1.32
N ASP A 126 -5.27 19.36 -0.22
CA ASP A 126 -5.18 20.81 -0.13
C ASP A 126 -3.75 21.36 -0.29
N ALA A 127 -2.72 20.48 -0.23
CA ALA A 127 -1.33 20.81 -0.47
C ALA A 127 -0.59 19.77 -1.33
N GLN A 128 0.45 20.23 -2.05
CA GLN A 128 1.25 19.42 -2.98
C GLN A 128 2.41 18.73 -2.25
N TYR A 129 2.34 17.40 -2.12
CA TYR A 129 3.41 16.61 -1.50
C TYR A 129 3.98 15.55 -2.45
N TYR A 130 5.27 15.26 -2.32
CA TYR A 130 5.96 14.21 -3.09
C TYR A 130 5.63 12.78 -2.60
N GLY A 131 5.03 12.64 -1.42
CA GLY A 131 4.65 11.37 -0.83
C GLY A 131 4.00 11.59 0.53
N THR A 132 3.49 10.53 1.13
CA THR A 132 2.91 10.56 2.49
C THR A 132 3.23 9.29 3.25
N ILE A 133 3.47 9.40 4.54
CA ILE A 133 3.54 8.24 5.44
C ILE A 133 2.13 7.97 5.91
N VAL A 134 1.60 6.79 5.58
CA VAL A 134 0.35 6.30 6.11
C VAL A 134 0.65 5.47 7.34
N THR A 135 0.00 5.81 8.44
CA THR A 135 0.04 5.06 9.68
C THR A 135 -1.30 4.38 9.89
N ILE A 136 -1.29 3.06 10.01
CA ILE A 136 -2.47 2.29 10.41
C ILE A 136 -2.18 1.76 11.80
N SER A 137 -3.02 2.08 12.77
CA SER A 137 -2.86 1.66 14.15
C SER A 137 -4.15 1.09 14.72
N THR A 138 -4.03 0.18 15.68
CA THR A 138 -5.17 -0.31 16.46
C THR A 138 -5.60 0.73 17.49
N LYS A 139 -6.90 0.84 17.73
CA LYS A 139 -7.43 1.64 18.85
C LYS A 139 -7.21 0.90 20.17
N GLY A 140 -6.55 1.55 21.11
CA GLY A 140 -6.24 1.01 22.44
C GLY A 140 -4.94 0.20 22.48
N SER A 141 -4.86 -0.78 23.39
CA SER A 141 -3.64 -1.55 23.66
C SER A 141 -3.51 -2.86 22.88
N LYS A 142 -4.47 -3.17 22.00
CA LYS A 142 -4.54 -4.45 21.28
C LYS A 142 -3.54 -4.54 20.13
N THR A 143 -3.13 -5.73 19.74
CA THR A 143 -2.44 -5.99 18.47
C THR A 143 -3.44 -6.16 17.33
N PHE A 144 -2.97 -6.11 16.08
CA PHE A 144 -3.80 -6.44 14.93
C PHE A 144 -4.36 -7.86 15.01
N GLY A 145 -3.59 -8.82 15.54
CA GLY A 145 -4.04 -10.19 15.77
C GLY A 145 -5.25 -10.24 16.70
N GLU A 146 -5.18 -9.58 17.85
CA GLU A 146 -6.30 -9.50 18.80
C GLU A 146 -7.51 -8.76 18.22
N VAL A 147 -7.28 -7.74 17.39
CA VAL A 147 -8.36 -7.08 16.65
C VAL A 147 -9.01 -8.06 15.69
N PHE A 148 -8.22 -8.74 14.86
CA PHE A 148 -8.63 -9.70 13.84
C PHE A 148 -9.44 -10.86 14.43
N ASP A 149 -8.99 -11.40 15.55
CA ASP A 149 -9.68 -12.49 16.27
C ASP A 149 -11.04 -12.04 16.82
N SER A 150 -11.21 -10.73 17.06
CA SER A 150 -12.51 -10.17 17.49
C SER A 150 -13.49 -9.86 16.34
N LEU A 151 -13.06 -9.97 15.08
CA LEU A 151 -13.89 -9.58 13.93
C LEU A 151 -14.79 -10.70 13.41
N SER A 152 -14.30 -11.94 13.43
CA SER A 152 -14.89 -13.08 12.75
C SER A 152 -14.81 -14.33 13.63
N ALA A 153 -15.79 -15.22 13.49
CA ALA A 153 -15.72 -16.57 14.08
C ALA A 153 -14.84 -17.52 13.24
N PHE A 154 -14.33 -17.06 12.09
CA PHE A 154 -13.37 -17.79 11.28
C PHE A 154 -11.94 -17.46 11.73
N ASP A 155 -11.16 -18.49 12.02
CA ASP A 155 -9.73 -18.35 12.26
C ASP A 155 -9.03 -17.84 11.00
N ASN A 156 -7.98 -17.01 11.18
CA ASN A 156 -7.10 -16.50 10.10
C ASN A 156 -7.66 -15.30 9.30
N VAL A 157 -8.13 -14.26 9.99
CA VAL A 157 -8.26 -12.94 9.36
C VAL A 157 -6.86 -12.38 9.11
N HIS A 158 -6.60 -12.02 7.85
CA HIS A 158 -5.40 -11.30 7.43
C HIS A 158 -5.82 -10.03 6.71
N ALA A 159 -5.07 -8.95 6.92
CA ALA A 159 -5.31 -7.69 6.25
C ALA A 159 -4.05 -7.21 5.54
N LEU A 160 -4.25 -6.58 4.38
CA LEU A 160 -3.24 -5.81 3.67
C LEU A 160 -3.73 -4.38 3.47
N ALA A 161 -2.81 -3.45 3.46
CA ALA A 161 -3.01 -2.09 2.99
C ALA A 161 -2.27 -1.92 1.66
N SER A 162 -2.88 -1.22 0.72
CA SER A 162 -2.23 -0.86 -0.55
C SER A 162 -2.64 0.53 -0.95
N ALA A 163 -1.73 1.24 -1.62
CA ALA A 163 -2.07 2.53 -2.20
C ALA A 163 -3.13 2.36 -3.31
N VAL A 164 -4.04 3.32 -3.40
CA VAL A 164 -5.20 3.28 -4.31
C VAL A 164 -5.15 4.51 -5.21
N SER A 165 -5.31 4.32 -6.52
CA SER A 165 -5.29 5.43 -7.47
C SER A 165 -6.53 6.32 -7.39
N CYS A 166 -6.42 7.58 -7.82
CA CYS A 166 -7.58 8.48 -7.93
C CYS A 166 -8.75 7.84 -8.69
N LYS A 167 -8.46 7.18 -9.83
CA LYS A 167 -9.46 6.49 -10.64
C LYS A 167 -10.20 5.41 -9.85
N GLN A 168 -9.48 4.66 -9.03
CA GLN A 168 -10.06 3.59 -8.21
C GLN A 168 -10.93 4.13 -7.06
N LEU A 169 -10.63 5.33 -6.55
CA LEU A 169 -11.47 6.00 -5.55
C LEU A 169 -12.74 6.59 -6.17
N ASP A 170 -12.64 7.23 -7.34
CA ASP A 170 -13.81 7.85 -7.99
C ASP A 170 -14.86 6.83 -8.43
N THR A 171 -14.44 5.62 -8.81
CA THR A 171 -15.37 4.51 -9.12
C THR A 171 -16.08 3.89 -7.90
N GLN A 172 -15.74 4.32 -6.67
CA GLN A 172 -16.31 3.78 -5.43
C GLN A 172 -17.20 4.79 -4.67
N LYS A 173 -17.31 6.03 -5.17
CA LYS A 173 -18.28 7.04 -4.73
C LYS A 173 -19.65 6.76 -5.33
#